data_AF-A0A955KDU3-F1
#
_entry.id   AF-A0A955KDU3-F1
#
_cell.length_a   1.000
_cell.length_b   1.000
_cell.length_c   1.000
_cell.angle_alpha   90.00
_cell.angle_beta   90.00
_cell.angle_gamma   90.00
#
_symmetry.space_group_name_H-M   'P 1'
#
loop_
_entity.id
_entity.type
_entity.pdbx_description
1 polymer ?
#
loop_
_entity_poly.entity_id
_entity_poly.type
_entity_poly.pdbx_seq_one_letter_code
_entity_poly.pdbx_strand_id
1 'polypeptide(L)'
;MKQKEKTGFTLIELLVVISIIGILATVVLASLSTARLSAQYTKARSDIRTIGYLITIASQEKSTPTLNITGNTCSECACRAQGNIHALDPNTHACWINYKSAINSLNLATNGLYSVKNLPIDPWGGPYLINENEGEMTASFPDPCHGDNISSAGPDGIFYDSDDIVYGLPVVRCLYDLGPHVPETNWN
;
A
#
# COMPACT_ATOMS: atom_id res chain seq x y z
N MET A 1 -65.14 -28.64 22.65
CA MET A 1 -63.88 -28.35 21.93
C MET A 1 -63.65 -26.84 21.98
N LYS A 2 -62.64 -26.34 22.70
CA LYS A 2 -62.32 -24.90 22.72
C LYS A 2 -61.64 -24.53 21.40
N GLN A 3 -62.28 -23.70 20.59
CA GLN A 3 -61.62 -23.11 19.42
C GLN A 3 -60.56 -22.13 19.90
N LYS A 4 -59.32 -22.35 19.47
CA LYS A 4 -58.21 -21.42 19.67
C LYS A 4 -58.43 -20.24 18.72
N GLU A 5 -58.66 -19.05 19.25
CA GLU A 5 -58.68 -17.85 18.42
C GLU A 5 -57.32 -17.66 17.75
N LYS A 6 -57.32 -17.55 16.42
CA LYS A 6 -56.12 -17.25 15.65
C LYS A 6 -55.90 -15.74 15.72
N THR A 7 -54.97 -15.30 16.56
CA THR A 7 -54.46 -13.93 16.55
C THR A 7 -53.65 -13.73 15.26
N GLY A 8 -54.19 -12.95 14.33
CA GLY A 8 -53.50 -12.54 13.10
C GLY A 8 -52.68 -11.27 13.31
N PHE A 9 -51.57 -11.16 12.58
CA PHE A 9 -50.77 -9.94 12.53
C PHE A 9 -51.56 -8.84 11.81
N THR A 10 -51.51 -7.61 12.32
CA THR A 10 -52.10 -6.46 11.65
C THR A 10 -51.13 -5.84 10.64
N LEU A 11 -51.66 -5.23 9.58
CA LEU A 11 -50.85 -4.51 8.59
C LEU A 11 -50.05 -3.36 9.20
N ILE A 12 -50.60 -2.70 10.23
CA ILE A 12 -49.92 -1.59 10.91
C ILE A 12 -48.71 -2.08 11.73
N GLU A 13 -48.80 -3.23 12.38
CA GLU A 13 -47.66 -3.83 13.10
C GLU A 13 -46.53 -4.17 12.15
N LEU A 14 -46.84 -4.73 10.98
CA LEU A 14 -45.82 -5.02 9.97
C LEU A 14 -45.21 -3.72 9.42
N LEU A 15 -46.02 -2.70 9.17
CA LEU A 15 -45.58 -1.41 8.64
C LEU A 15 -44.63 -0.66 9.59
N VAL A 16 -44.91 -0.70 10.90
CA VAL A 16 -44.04 -0.09 11.91
C VAL A 16 -42.70 -0.84 12.02
N VAL A 17 -42.70 -2.16 11.90
CA VAL A 17 -41.44 -2.93 11.98
C VAL A 17 -40.52 -2.62 10.80
N ILE A 18 -41.05 -2.60 9.57
CA ILE A 18 -40.22 -2.30 8.39
C ILE A 18 -39.73 -0.85 8.41
N SER A 19 -40.51 0.09 8.98
CA SER A 19 -40.08 1.48 9.10
C SER A 19 -38.94 1.65 10.10
N ILE A 20 -39.00 0.96 11.25
CA ILE A 20 -37.91 0.94 12.24
C ILE A 20 -36.64 0.30 11.65
N ILE A 21 -36.77 -0.85 10.96
CA ILE A 21 -35.62 -1.51 10.29
C ILE A 21 -35.02 -0.57 9.24
N GLY A 22 -35.86 0.14 8.47
CA GLY A 22 -35.40 1.12 7.48
C GLY A 22 -34.59 2.25 8.10
N ILE A 23 -35.04 2.82 9.23
CA ILE A 23 -34.31 3.88 9.95
C ILE A 23 -32.98 3.37 10.51
N LEU A 24 -32.97 2.16 11.10
CA LEU A 24 -31.74 1.58 11.65
C LEU A 24 -30.73 1.24 10.54
N ALA A 25 -31.20 0.75 9.40
CA ALA A 25 -30.34 0.37 8.28
C ALA A 25 -29.58 1.56 7.68
N THR A 26 -30.19 2.74 7.58
CA THR A 26 -29.51 3.93 7.01
C THR A 26 -28.35 4.41 7.87
N VAL A 27 -28.51 4.41 9.20
CA VAL A 27 -27.44 4.78 10.14
C VAL A 27 -26.27 3.80 10.06
N VAL A 28 -26.56 2.50 10.00
CA VAL A 28 -25.53 1.45 9.88
C VAL A 28 -24.75 1.60 8.57
N LEU A 29 -25.42 1.83 7.45
CA LEU A 29 -24.76 1.98 6.14
C LEU A 29 -23.80 3.17 6.10
N ALA A 30 -24.18 4.31 6.70
CA ALA A 30 -23.30 5.48 6.78
C ALA A 30 -22.03 5.20 7.63
N SER A 31 -22.17 4.44 8.72
CA SER A 31 -21.03 4.06 9.57
C SER A 31 -20.10 3.01 8.93
N LEU A 32 -20.64 2.15 8.07
CA LEU A 32 -19.87 1.09 7.43
C LEU A 32 -18.90 1.62 6.36
N SER A 33 -19.30 2.66 5.61
CA SER A 33 -18.43 3.20 4.54
C SER A 33 -17.16 3.83 5.11
N THR A 34 -17.27 4.60 6.20
CA THR A 34 -16.14 5.23 6.87
C THR A 34 -15.24 4.19 7.55
N ALA A 35 -15.84 3.18 8.21
CA ALA A 35 -15.10 2.08 8.80
C ALA A 35 -14.31 1.29 7.75
N ARG A 36 -14.90 1.03 6.58
CA ARG A 36 -14.23 0.33 5.47
C ARG A 36 -13.04 1.13 4.95
N LEU A 37 -13.20 2.44 4.74
CA LEU A 37 -12.12 3.30 4.27
C LEU A 37 -10.96 3.35 5.28
N SER A 38 -11.26 3.51 6.57
CA SER A 38 -10.24 3.47 7.64
C SER A 38 -9.51 2.11 7.70
N ALA A 39 -10.24 1.01 7.53
CA ALA A 39 -9.64 -0.33 7.47
C ALA A 39 -8.72 -0.50 6.26
N GLN A 40 -9.07 0.08 5.10
CA GLN A 40 -8.21 0.10 3.91
C GLN A 40 -6.90 0.83 4.21
N TYR A 41 -6.94 2.08 4.70
CA TYR A 41 -5.72 2.81 5.07
C TYR A 41 -4.84 2.06 6.08
N THR A 42 -5.48 1.42 7.08
CA THR A 42 -4.76 0.61 8.09
C THR A 42 -4.07 -0.59 7.44
N LYS A 43 -4.76 -1.29 6.54
CA LYS A 43 -4.20 -2.40 5.77
C LYS A 43 -3.04 -1.93 4.90
N ALA A 44 -3.19 -0.84 4.16
CA ALA A 44 -2.14 -0.30 3.30
C ALA A 44 -0.88 0.01 4.11
N ARG A 45 -1.00 0.71 5.25
CA ARG A 45 0.13 1.01 6.14
C ARG A 45 0.79 -0.26 6.69
N SER A 46 0.01 -1.28 7.03
CA SER A 46 0.54 -2.56 7.51
C SER A 46 1.33 -3.31 6.43
N ASP A 47 0.79 -3.37 5.22
CA ASP A 47 1.41 -4.04 4.08
C ASP A 47 2.70 -3.30 3.67
N ILE A 48 2.68 -1.97 3.58
CA ILE A 48 3.86 -1.13 3.30
C ILE A 48 4.98 -1.40 4.30
N ARG A 49 4.68 -1.44 5.61
CA ARG A 49 5.69 -1.74 6.64
C ARG A 49 6.26 -3.15 6.47
N THR A 50 5.42 -4.12 6.14
CA THR A 50 5.85 -5.50 5.93
C THR A 50 6.81 -5.61 4.74
N ILE A 51 6.50 -4.93 3.63
CA ILE A 51 7.38 -4.87 2.46
C ILE A 51 8.64 -4.05 2.78
N GLY A 52 8.52 -2.97 3.56
CA GLY A 52 9.67 -2.19 4.01
C GLY A 52 10.64 -3.00 4.86
N TYR A 53 10.14 -3.90 5.72
CA TYR A 53 10.99 -4.86 6.42
C TYR A 53 11.66 -5.85 5.47
N LEU A 54 10.94 -6.35 4.47
CA LEU A 54 11.53 -7.22 3.43
C LEU A 54 12.68 -6.51 2.72
N ILE A 55 12.50 -5.24 2.30
CA ILE A 55 13.54 -4.44 1.67
C ILE A 55 14.74 -4.27 2.60
N THR A 56 14.48 -3.81 3.83
CA THR A 56 15.51 -3.59 4.84
C THR A 56 16.34 -4.85 5.12
N ILE A 57 15.68 -6.00 5.25
CA ILE A 57 16.35 -7.30 5.47
C ILE A 57 17.15 -7.69 4.23
N ALA A 58 16.57 -7.58 3.03
CA ALA A 58 17.25 -7.92 1.77
C ALA A 58 18.55 -7.12 1.60
N SER A 59 18.49 -5.81 1.82
CA SER A 59 19.62 -4.90 1.68
C SER A 59 20.70 -5.16 2.72
N GLN A 60 20.32 -5.55 3.95
CA GLN A 60 21.28 -5.97 4.98
C GLN A 60 21.95 -7.32 4.64
N GLU A 61 21.17 -8.32 4.25
CA GLU A 61 21.67 -9.66 3.87
C GLU A 61 22.65 -9.61 2.70
N LYS A 62 22.39 -8.75 1.72
CA LYS A 62 23.28 -8.53 0.57
C LYS A 62 24.32 -7.44 0.80
N SER A 63 24.23 -6.71 1.91
CA SER A 63 25.08 -5.58 2.26
C SER A 63 25.22 -4.57 1.10
N THR A 64 24.13 -4.30 0.40
CA THR A 64 24.08 -3.46 -0.80
C THR A 64 22.77 -2.66 -0.83
N PRO A 65 22.73 -1.46 -1.46
CA PRO A 65 21.50 -0.71 -1.62
C PRO A 65 20.43 -1.46 -2.41
N THR A 66 19.17 -1.07 -2.23
CA THR A 66 18.01 -1.75 -2.82
C THR A 66 18.07 -1.78 -4.34
N LEU A 67 18.59 -0.72 -4.99
CA LEU A 67 18.71 -0.67 -6.45
C LEU A 67 19.58 -1.81 -7.02
N ASN A 68 20.61 -2.24 -6.29
CA ASN A 68 21.47 -3.34 -6.73
C ASN A 68 20.77 -4.70 -6.60
N ILE A 69 19.78 -4.80 -5.72
CA ILE A 69 18.99 -6.03 -5.53
C ILE A 69 17.89 -6.10 -6.59
N THR A 70 17.13 -5.02 -6.75
CA THR A 70 16.02 -4.98 -7.71
C THR A 70 16.52 -4.90 -9.15
N GLY A 71 17.75 -4.40 -9.36
CA GLY A 71 18.35 -4.19 -10.68
C GLY A 71 17.75 -2.99 -11.40
N ASN A 72 17.05 -2.11 -10.66
CA ASN A 72 16.39 -0.92 -11.17
C ASN A 72 16.67 0.23 -10.21
N THR A 73 16.88 1.42 -10.74
CA THR A 73 17.10 2.62 -9.94
C THR A 73 15.78 3.28 -9.52
N CYS A 74 14.68 2.94 -10.19
CA CYS A 74 13.35 3.39 -9.81
C CYS A 74 12.26 2.46 -10.36
N SER A 75 11.78 1.54 -9.51
CA SER A 75 10.70 0.60 -9.84
C SER A 75 9.37 1.31 -10.06
N GLU A 76 9.07 2.33 -9.25
CA GLU A 76 7.86 3.14 -9.36
C GLU A 76 7.84 4.11 -10.55
N CYS A 77 8.98 4.36 -11.22
CA CYS A 77 9.04 5.41 -12.26
C CYS A 77 8.11 5.14 -13.44
N ALA A 78 7.84 3.87 -13.76
CA ALA A 78 6.87 3.50 -14.77
C ALA A 78 5.40 3.83 -14.38
N CYS A 79 5.15 4.11 -13.10
CA CYS A 79 3.86 4.51 -12.54
C CYS A 79 3.71 6.05 -12.50
N ARG A 80 4.80 6.82 -12.32
CA ARG A 80 4.75 8.30 -12.16
C ARG A 80 4.11 9.05 -13.33
N ALA A 81 4.27 8.55 -14.55
CA ALA A 81 3.73 9.17 -15.76
C ALA A 81 2.28 8.73 -16.06
N GLN A 82 1.68 7.92 -15.19
CA GLN A 82 0.33 7.40 -15.35
C GLN A 82 -0.66 8.24 -14.56
N GLY A 83 -1.92 8.24 -15.00
CA GLY A 83 -3.02 8.76 -14.19
C GLY A 83 -3.38 7.76 -13.09
N ASN A 84 -4.63 7.31 -13.07
CA ASN A 84 -5.05 6.28 -12.14
C ASN A 84 -4.31 4.95 -12.41
N ILE A 85 -3.41 4.56 -11.50
CA ILE A 85 -2.59 3.35 -11.62
C ILE A 85 -3.37 2.05 -11.36
N HIS A 86 -4.54 2.13 -10.71
CA HIS A 86 -5.44 0.98 -10.49
C HIS A 86 -6.09 0.51 -11.79
N ALA A 87 -6.19 1.39 -12.79
CA ALA A 87 -6.72 1.06 -14.11
C ALA A 87 -5.71 0.36 -15.03
N LEU A 88 -4.43 0.27 -14.63
CA LEU A 88 -3.38 -0.33 -15.43
C LEU A 88 -3.45 -1.85 -15.38
N ASP A 89 -3.23 -2.52 -16.53
CA ASP A 89 -3.21 -3.98 -16.60
C ASP A 89 -2.07 -4.57 -15.76
N PRO A 90 -2.38 -5.41 -14.74
CA PRO A 90 -1.37 -6.01 -13.88
C PRO A 90 -0.36 -6.91 -14.59
N ASN A 91 -0.67 -7.44 -15.78
CA ASN A 91 0.16 -8.43 -16.45
C ASN A 91 1.05 -7.85 -17.54
N THR A 92 0.69 -6.69 -18.08
CA THR A 92 1.35 -6.14 -19.27
C THR A 92 1.97 -4.76 -19.02
N HIS A 93 1.45 -3.98 -18.07
CA HIS A 93 1.93 -2.62 -17.86
C HIS A 93 3.26 -2.58 -17.10
N ALA A 94 4.19 -1.73 -17.53
CA ALA A 94 5.54 -1.62 -16.95
C ALA A 94 5.53 -1.31 -15.44
N CYS A 95 4.61 -0.46 -14.98
CA CYS A 95 4.38 -0.18 -13.55
C CYS A 95 4.23 -1.47 -12.72
N TRP A 96 3.39 -2.39 -13.17
CA TRP A 96 3.15 -3.65 -12.49
C TRP A 96 4.27 -4.67 -12.67
N ILE A 97 4.87 -4.72 -13.87
CA ILE A 97 5.98 -5.62 -14.17
C ILE A 97 7.19 -5.28 -13.29
N ASN A 98 7.53 -3.99 -13.18
CA ASN A 98 8.63 -3.51 -12.34
C ASN A 98 8.36 -3.84 -10.87
N TYR A 99 7.16 -3.57 -10.37
CA TYR A 99 6.77 -3.93 -8.99
C TYR A 99 6.92 -5.43 -8.72
N LYS A 100 6.36 -6.28 -9.58
CA LYS A 100 6.46 -7.74 -9.47
C LYS A 100 7.91 -8.22 -9.49
N SER A 101 8.72 -7.65 -10.38
CA SER A 101 10.14 -7.97 -10.51
C SER A 101 10.91 -7.57 -9.24
N ALA A 102 10.70 -6.37 -8.73
CA ALA A 102 11.34 -5.86 -7.53
C ALA A 102 11.04 -6.76 -6.32
N ILE A 103 9.77 -7.07 -6.06
CA ILE A 103 9.38 -7.97 -4.96
C ILE A 103 9.99 -9.36 -5.13
N ASN A 104 10.03 -9.90 -6.35
CA ASN A 104 10.65 -11.19 -6.60
C ASN A 104 12.15 -11.18 -6.30
N SER A 105 12.89 -10.15 -6.76
CA SER A 105 14.32 -10.00 -6.47
C SER A 105 14.61 -9.86 -4.98
N LEU A 106 13.79 -9.09 -4.25
CA LEU A 106 13.87 -8.96 -2.79
C LEU A 106 13.63 -10.29 -2.06
N ASN A 107 12.69 -11.09 -2.56
CA ASN A 107 12.43 -12.42 -2.00
C ASN A 107 13.56 -13.39 -2.25
N LEU A 108 14.14 -13.37 -3.45
CA LEU A 108 15.33 -14.16 -3.75
C LEU A 108 16.52 -13.73 -2.89
N ALA A 109 16.67 -12.43 -2.62
CA ALA A 109 17.72 -11.92 -1.75
C ALA A 109 17.59 -12.41 -0.30
N THR A 110 16.37 -12.64 0.18
CA THR A 110 16.05 -13.07 1.55
C THR A 110 15.76 -14.58 1.67
N ASN A 111 16.14 -15.39 0.68
CA ASN A 111 15.87 -16.84 0.65
C ASN A 111 14.38 -17.21 0.75
N GLY A 112 13.48 -16.36 0.27
CA GLY A 112 12.05 -16.62 0.20
C GLY A 112 11.28 -16.29 1.46
N LEU A 113 11.75 -15.35 2.28
CA LEU A 113 11.05 -14.88 3.48
C LEU A 113 9.60 -14.43 3.20
N TYR A 114 9.37 -13.87 2.01
CA TYR A 114 8.03 -13.59 1.50
C TYR A 114 7.71 -14.58 0.37
N SER A 115 6.62 -15.35 0.52
CA SER A 115 6.16 -16.24 -0.55
C SER A 115 5.30 -15.45 -1.54
N VAL A 116 5.74 -15.39 -2.80
CA VAL A 116 5.03 -14.72 -3.92
C VAL A 116 3.67 -15.35 -4.24
N LYS A 117 3.23 -16.38 -3.51
CA LYS A 117 1.93 -17.01 -3.71
C LYS A 117 0.78 -16.00 -3.65
N ASN A 118 0.93 -14.93 -2.87
CA ASN A 118 0.07 -13.75 -2.92
C ASN A 118 0.94 -12.48 -2.85
N LEU A 119 1.23 -11.88 -4.01
CA LEU A 119 1.83 -10.55 -4.06
C LEU A 119 0.91 -9.56 -3.35
N PRO A 120 1.42 -8.71 -2.43
CA PRO A 120 0.59 -7.72 -1.78
C PRO A 120 0.15 -6.69 -2.81
N ILE A 121 -1.12 -6.34 -2.76
CA ILE A 121 -1.74 -5.32 -3.61
C ILE A 121 -2.36 -4.34 -2.63
N ASP A 122 -2.32 -3.06 -2.96
CA ASP A 122 -2.95 -2.07 -2.12
C ASP A 122 -4.47 -2.34 -1.99
N PRO A 123 -5.14 -1.80 -0.97
CA PRO A 123 -6.56 -2.04 -0.75
C PRO A 123 -7.51 -1.51 -1.83
N TRP A 124 -6.99 -0.73 -2.79
CA TRP A 124 -7.73 -0.07 -3.86
C TRP A 124 -7.46 -0.70 -5.24
N GLY A 125 -6.49 -1.62 -5.32
CA GLY A 125 -6.21 -2.45 -6.49
C GLY A 125 -4.92 -2.09 -7.22
N GLY A 126 -4.08 -1.21 -6.68
CA GLY A 126 -2.80 -0.80 -7.23
C GLY A 126 -1.59 -1.58 -6.73
N PRO A 127 -0.45 -1.51 -7.45
CA PRO A 127 0.83 -1.98 -6.93
C PRO A 127 1.32 -1.06 -5.81
N TYR A 128 2.14 -1.60 -4.91
CA TYR A 128 2.98 -0.74 -4.08
C TYR A 128 4.12 -0.16 -4.93
N LEU A 129 4.47 1.07 -4.64
CA LEU A 129 5.44 1.85 -5.38
C LEU A 129 6.75 1.84 -4.62
N ILE A 130 7.81 1.32 -5.23
CA ILE A 130 9.14 1.23 -4.61
C ILE A 130 10.04 2.22 -5.33
N ASN A 131 10.69 3.08 -4.55
CA ASN A 131 11.62 4.07 -5.04
C ASN A 131 13.02 3.83 -4.46
N GLU A 132 13.88 3.19 -5.26
CA GLU A 132 15.25 2.81 -4.91
C GLU A 132 16.25 3.96 -5.08
N ASN A 133 16.02 5.06 -4.39
CA ASN A 133 16.86 6.26 -4.47
C ASN A 133 18.28 6.07 -3.90
N GLU A 134 18.53 5.10 -3.02
CA GLU A 134 19.82 4.97 -2.35
C GLU A 134 20.93 4.57 -3.32
N GLY A 135 21.89 5.47 -3.54
CA GLY A 135 22.96 5.30 -4.52
C GLY A 135 22.67 5.92 -5.88
N GLU A 136 21.49 6.53 -6.08
CA GLU A 136 21.26 7.39 -7.25
C GLU A 136 21.98 8.74 -7.06
N MET A 137 22.70 9.18 -8.09
CA MET A 137 23.26 10.53 -8.15
C MET A 137 22.66 11.24 -9.35
N THR A 138 22.02 12.38 -9.12
CA THR A 138 21.49 13.24 -10.19
C THR A 138 22.06 14.64 -10.08
N ALA A 139 21.96 15.44 -11.15
CA ALA A 139 22.38 16.84 -11.09
C ALA A 139 21.62 17.65 -10.01
N SER A 140 20.41 17.21 -9.66
CA SER A 140 19.57 17.82 -8.62
C SER A 140 19.84 17.26 -7.22
N PHE A 141 20.45 16.07 -7.14
CA PHE A 141 20.72 15.33 -5.90
C PHE A 141 22.14 14.75 -5.97
N PRO A 142 23.15 15.57 -5.62
CA PRO A 142 24.57 15.19 -5.77
C PRO A 142 25.06 14.24 -4.67
N ASP A 143 24.24 13.96 -3.66
CA ASP A 143 24.54 13.05 -2.56
C ASP A 143 23.90 11.68 -2.84
N PRO A 144 24.66 10.57 -2.83
CA PRO A 144 24.10 9.23 -3.00
C PRO A 144 23.31 8.71 -1.79
N CYS A 145 23.30 9.42 -0.65
CA CYS A 145 22.67 9.00 0.60
C CYS A 145 21.16 9.27 0.71
N HIS A 146 20.45 9.10 -0.39
CA HIS A 146 19.01 9.35 -0.43
C HIS A 146 18.27 8.11 0.07
N GLY A 147 17.46 8.27 1.10
CA GLY A 147 16.67 7.15 1.63
C GLY A 147 15.74 6.58 0.57
N ASP A 148 15.70 5.25 0.48
CA ASP A 148 14.68 4.56 -0.28
C ASP A 148 13.31 4.83 0.34
N ASN A 149 12.25 4.73 -0.45
CA ASN A 149 10.90 4.73 0.10
C ASN A 149 10.00 3.71 -0.60
N ILE A 150 8.93 3.37 0.09
CA ILE A 150 7.83 2.60 -0.45
C ILE A 150 6.52 3.35 -0.19
N SER A 151 5.64 3.37 -1.16
CA SER A 151 4.39 4.09 -1.08
C SER A 151 3.20 3.34 -1.71
N SER A 152 2.00 3.87 -1.49
CA SER A 152 0.75 3.47 -2.14
C SER A 152 0.05 4.72 -2.63
N ALA A 153 -0.49 4.67 -3.85
CA ALA A 153 -1.19 5.77 -4.53
C ALA A 153 -2.60 6.06 -3.99
N GLY A 154 -2.88 5.69 -2.74
CA GLY A 154 -4.15 5.95 -2.09
C GLY A 154 -5.41 5.40 -2.80
N PRO A 155 -6.60 5.83 -2.35
CA PRO A 155 -7.88 5.53 -2.96
C PRO A 155 -8.06 5.94 -4.42
N ASP A 156 -7.47 7.04 -4.86
CA ASP A 156 -7.73 7.56 -6.20
C ASP A 156 -6.78 6.99 -7.28
N GLY A 157 -5.69 6.37 -6.82
CA GLY A 157 -4.69 5.72 -7.66
C GLY A 157 -3.81 6.73 -8.40
N ILE A 158 -3.82 8.00 -8.03
CA ILE A 158 -2.94 9.02 -8.56
C ILE A 158 -1.74 9.13 -7.62
N PHE A 159 -0.55 9.27 -8.20
CA PHE A 159 0.67 9.35 -7.43
C PHE A 159 1.17 10.80 -7.36
N TYR A 160 1.81 11.14 -6.25
CA TYR A 160 2.26 12.48 -5.85
C TYR A 160 1.14 13.46 -5.50
N ASP A 161 0.19 12.99 -4.71
CA ASP A 161 -0.87 13.83 -4.17
C ASP A 161 -1.11 13.61 -2.68
N SER A 162 -2.30 13.98 -2.20
CA SER A 162 -2.60 14.08 -0.77
C SER A 162 -3.01 12.77 -0.11
N ASP A 163 -3.44 11.76 -0.87
CA ASP A 163 -3.88 10.48 -0.32
C ASP A 163 -2.84 9.36 -0.42
N ASP A 164 -1.70 9.67 -1.03
CA ASP A 164 -0.50 8.86 -0.96
C ASP A 164 -0.12 8.48 0.47
N ILE A 165 0.28 7.22 0.63
CA ILE A 165 0.81 6.70 1.88
C ILE A 165 2.28 6.38 1.63
N VAL A 166 3.17 7.23 2.14
CA VAL A 166 4.62 7.06 1.96
C VAL A 166 5.28 6.55 3.25
N TYR A 167 6.24 5.64 3.10
CA TYR A 167 7.07 5.13 4.18
C TYR A 167 8.55 5.13 3.75
N GLY A 168 9.34 5.95 4.43
CA GLY A 168 10.79 6.00 4.22
C GLY A 168 11.49 4.78 4.83
N LEU A 169 12.53 4.31 4.14
CA LEU A 169 13.35 3.19 4.54
C LEU A 169 14.71 3.69 5.02
N PRO A 170 15.36 2.95 5.93
CA PRO A 170 16.69 3.32 6.40
C PRO A 170 17.73 3.14 5.28
N VAL A 171 18.68 4.07 5.19
CA VAL A 171 19.86 3.96 4.32
C VAL A 171 20.78 2.83 4.80
N VAL A 172 21.28 2.02 3.86
CA VAL A 172 22.06 0.79 4.12
C VAL A 172 23.56 1.02 3.97
N ARG A 173 23.99 1.77 2.95
CA ARG A 173 25.37 2.18 2.68
C ARG A 173 25.43 3.62 2.21
N CYS A 174 25.63 4.50 3.18
CA CYS A 174 26.32 5.77 2.92
C CYS A 174 27.83 5.53 2.93
N LEU A 175 28.51 5.81 1.81
CA LEU A 175 29.97 5.83 1.82
C LEU A 175 30.44 6.90 2.80
N TYR A 176 31.20 6.48 3.81
CA TYR A 176 31.88 7.33 4.78
C TYR A 176 32.77 8.36 4.07
N ASP A 177 32.26 9.57 3.76
CA ASP A 177 33.11 10.77 3.69
C ASP A 177 32.39 12.12 3.77
N LEU A 178 31.08 12.19 4.00
CA LEU A 178 30.35 13.47 4.08
C LEU A 178 29.70 13.73 5.46
N GLY A 179 30.48 13.56 6.53
CA GLY A 179 30.09 14.05 7.87
C GLY A 179 28.78 13.46 8.41
N PRO A 180 28.23 14.02 9.51
CA PRO A 180 27.04 13.47 10.14
C PRO A 180 25.80 13.73 9.27
N HIS A 181 25.36 12.72 8.52
CA HIS A 181 24.01 12.73 7.97
C HIS A 181 22.99 12.70 9.11
N VAL A 182 22.30 13.82 9.29
CA VAL A 182 21.02 13.85 9.98
C VAL A 182 20.07 12.98 9.17
N PRO A 183 19.47 11.93 9.75
CA PRO A 183 18.43 11.18 9.07
C PRO A 183 17.31 12.15 8.71
N GLU A 184 16.90 12.22 7.45
CA GLU A 184 15.67 12.91 7.05
C GLU A 184 14.47 12.13 7.61
N THR A 185 14.26 12.25 8.92
CA THR A 185 13.01 11.91 9.55
C THR A 185 12.01 13.01 9.21
N ASN A 186 10.87 12.60 8.65
CA ASN A 186 9.60 13.33 8.57
C ASN A 186 9.31 14.00 7.22
N TRP A 187 8.91 13.18 6.26
CA TRP A 187 7.85 13.58 5.34
C TRP A 187 6.51 13.43 6.09
N ASN A 188 6.07 14.53 6.70
CA ASN A 188 4.73 14.70 7.26
C ASN A 188 3.72 14.95 6.14
#